data_AF-A0AB36HS34-F1
#
_entry.id   AF-A0AB36HS34-F1
#
_cell.length_a   1.000
_cell.length_b   1.000
_cell.length_c   1.000
_cell.angle_alpha   90.00
_cell.angle_beta   90.00
_cell.angle_gamma   90.00
#
_symmetry.space_group_name_H-M   'P 1'
#
loop_
_entity.id
_entity.type
_entity.pdbx_description
1 polymer ?
#
loop_
_entity_poly.entity_id
_entity_poly.type
_entity_poly.pdbx_seq_one_letter_code
_entity_poly.pdbx_strand_id
1 'polypeptide(L)'
;MGRAETFAEIMAVTLGEVANENRRPADIVNAIVYDLSVAGFAVRRTFDRVDYHRDIIVLYEPGQTGVSGASHHDAMMVLEAGSAVDLRGEHGWLVVWSEQGRKRSAWFDAEGKSPILTDYRVANPRTPVAGAVAELKREVA
;
A
#
# COMPACT_ATOMS: atom_id res chain seq x y z
N MET A 1 -32.65 -13.67 -16.00
CA MET A 1 -31.44 -12.88 -15.66
C MET A 1 -30.85 -13.52 -14.41
N GLY A 2 -29.66 -14.11 -14.52
CA GLY A 2 -28.97 -14.73 -13.38
C GLY A 2 -28.61 -13.66 -12.35
N ARG A 3 -28.66 -14.02 -11.06
CA ARG A 3 -28.19 -13.16 -9.97
C ARG A 3 -26.72 -12.80 -10.23
N ALA A 4 -26.38 -11.52 -10.14
CA ALA A 4 -24.97 -11.10 -10.13
C ALA A 4 -24.30 -11.70 -8.89
N GLU A 5 -23.25 -12.49 -9.10
CA GLU A 5 -22.47 -13.06 -8.01
C GLU A 5 -21.78 -11.94 -7.24
N THR A 6 -21.83 -12.03 -5.91
CA THR A 6 -21.20 -11.05 -5.03
C THR A 6 -19.69 -11.26 -5.00
N PHE A 7 -18.94 -10.21 -4.65
CA PHE A 7 -17.49 -10.28 -4.49
C PHE A 7 -17.06 -11.44 -3.57
N ALA A 8 -17.78 -11.66 -2.46
CA ALA A 8 -17.48 -12.72 -1.51
C ALA A 8 -17.70 -14.13 -2.09
N GLU A 9 -18.75 -14.31 -2.90
CA GLU A 9 -19.06 -15.59 -3.57
C GLU A 9 -17.95 -15.93 -4.59
N ILE A 10 -17.55 -14.97 -5.42
CA ILE A 10 -16.47 -15.16 -6.41
C ILE A 10 -15.14 -15.48 -5.71
N MET A 11 -14.76 -14.68 -4.70
CA MET A 11 -13.53 -14.93 -3.94
C MET A 11 -13.52 -16.30 -3.27
N ALA A 12 -14.64 -16.77 -2.75
CA ALA A 12 -14.73 -18.09 -2.12
C ALA A 12 -14.52 -19.22 -3.14
N VAL A 13 -15.10 -19.10 -4.34
CA VAL A 13 -14.92 -20.06 -5.43
C VAL A 13 -13.47 -20.06 -5.91
N THR A 14 -12.94 -18.90 -6.30
CA THR A 14 -11.57 -18.79 -6.81
C THR A 14 -10.54 -19.29 -5.81
N LEU A 15 -10.67 -18.92 -4.53
CA LEU A 15 -9.77 -19.39 -3.47
C LEU A 15 -9.88 -20.91 -3.23
N GLY A 16 -11.08 -21.48 -3.35
CA GLY A 16 -11.28 -22.93 -3.29
C GLY A 16 -10.58 -23.65 -4.44
N GLU A 17 -10.67 -23.12 -5.66
CA GLU A 17 -10.03 -23.69 -6.85
C GLU A 17 -8.51 -23.60 -6.78
N VAL A 18 -7.94 -22.41 -6.50
CA VAL A 18 -6.48 -22.25 -6.41
C VAL A 18 -5.85 -22.99 -5.24
N ALA A 19 -6.57 -23.18 -4.13
CA ALA A 19 -6.07 -23.98 -3.00
C ALA A 19 -5.88 -25.46 -3.34
N ASN A 20 -6.69 -25.99 -4.28
CA ASN A 20 -6.63 -27.39 -4.67
C ASN A 20 -5.54 -27.70 -5.69
N GLU A 21 -4.98 -26.69 -6.35
CA GLU A 21 -4.15 -26.89 -7.54
C GLU A 21 -2.65 -26.68 -7.34
N ASN A 22 -2.18 -26.44 -6.10
CA ASN A 22 -0.76 -26.21 -5.77
C ASN A 22 -0.06 -25.23 -6.73
N ARG A 23 -0.78 -24.21 -7.19
CA ARG A 23 -0.25 -23.21 -8.13
C ARG A 23 0.81 -22.34 -7.46
N ARG A 24 1.73 -21.77 -8.25
CA ARG A 24 2.69 -20.77 -7.73
C ARG A 24 1.95 -19.48 -7.37
N PRO A 25 2.44 -18.69 -6.39
CA PRO A 25 1.75 -17.47 -5.94
C PRO A 25 1.36 -16.48 -7.06
N ALA A 26 2.21 -16.30 -8.07
CA ALA A 26 1.90 -15.44 -9.21
C ALA A 26 0.71 -15.95 -10.05
N ASP A 27 0.61 -17.27 -10.24
CA ASP A 27 -0.47 -17.91 -10.99
C ASP A 27 -1.81 -17.83 -10.22
N ILE A 28 -1.76 -17.87 -8.89
CA ILE A 28 -2.92 -17.66 -8.00
C ILE A 28 -3.42 -16.22 -8.10
N VAL A 29 -2.53 -15.24 -8.00
CA VAL A 29 -2.88 -13.81 -8.10
C VAL A 29 -3.52 -13.51 -9.46
N ASN A 30 -2.98 -14.07 -10.55
CA ASN A 30 -3.55 -13.90 -11.89
C ASN A 30 -4.96 -14.49 -12.01
N ALA A 31 -5.21 -15.67 -11.42
CA ALA A 31 -6.56 -16.27 -11.40
C ALA A 31 -7.56 -15.38 -10.65
N ILE A 32 -7.20 -14.90 -9.46
CA ILE A 32 -8.02 -13.98 -8.67
C ILE A 32 -8.35 -12.70 -9.46
N VAL A 33 -7.34 -12.09 -10.08
CA VAL A 33 -7.55 -10.87 -10.88
C VAL A 33 -8.44 -11.14 -12.09
N TYR A 34 -8.27 -12.29 -12.75
CA TYR A 34 -9.07 -12.68 -13.90
C TYR A 34 -10.55 -12.87 -13.53
N ASP A 35 -10.83 -13.67 -12.50
CA ASP A 35 -12.22 -13.98 -12.08
C ASP A 35 -12.95 -12.71 -11.62
N LEU A 36 -12.28 -11.85 -10.86
CA LEU A 36 -12.83 -10.55 -10.47
C LEU A 36 -13.10 -9.64 -11.69
N SER A 37 -12.21 -9.65 -12.69
CA SER A 37 -12.37 -8.85 -13.91
C SER A 37 -13.53 -9.35 -14.78
N VAL A 38 -13.69 -10.67 -14.93
CA VAL A 38 -14.80 -11.29 -15.67
C VAL A 38 -16.13 -10.97 -14.99
N ALA A 39 -16.16 -10.95 -13.67
CA ALA A 39 -17.32 -10.54 -12.87
C ALA A 39 -17.60 -9.03 -12.89
N GLY A 40 -16.79 -8.22 -13.60
CA GLY A 40 -16.99 -6.79 -13.76
C GLY A 40 -16.43 -5.94 -12.63
N PHE A 41 -15.62 -6.51 -11.72
CA PHE A 41 -14.93 -5.75 -10.69
C PHE A 41 -13.64 -5.13 -11.24
N ALA A 42 -13.44 -3.84 -10.99
CA ALA A 42 -12.19 -3.17 -11.28
C ALA A 42 -11.16 -3.47 -10.17
N VAL A 43 -10.11 -4.21 -10.50
CA VAL A 43 -8.98 -4.41 -9.59
C VAL A 43 -8.05 -3.20 -9.72
N ARG A 44 -8.17 -2.26 -8.78
CA ARG A 44 -7.27 -1.12 -8.66
C ARG A 44 -6.27 -1.38 -7.54
N ARG A 45 -5.00 -1.08 -7.78
CA ARG A 45 -4.02 -0.99 -6.71
C ARG A 45 -4.47 0.05 -5.70
N THR A 46 -4.55 -0.34 -4.43
CA THR A 46 -4.87 0.60 -3.34
C THR A 46 -3.89 1.77 -3.33
N PHE A 47 -2.64 1.52 -3.74
CA PHE A 47 -1.61 2.54 -3.75
C PHE A 47 -0.62 2.42 -4.92
N ASP A 48 -0.03 3.57 -5.27
CA ASP A 48 1.05 3.66 -6.24
C ASP A 48 2.37 3.16 -5.64
N ARG A 49 3.28 2.68 -6.51
CA ARG A 49 4.66 2.33 -6.11
C ARG A 49 5.37 3.57 -5.58
N VAL A 50 6.30 3.35 -4.66
CA VAL A 50 7.11 4.43 -4.09
C VAL A 50 8.37 4.62 -4.94
N ASP A 51 8.62 5.84 -5.36
CA ASP A 51 9.91 6.29 -5.89
C ASP A 51 10.78 6.78 -4.74
N TYR A 52 11.65 5.91 -4.21
CA TYR A 52 12.51 6.21 -3.07
C TYR A 52 13.62 7.25 -3.37
N HIS A 53 13.79 7.64 -4.63
CA HIS A 53 14.74 8.69 -5.02
C HIS A 53 14.12 10.10 -4.99
N ARG A 54 12.82 10.21 -4.69
CA ARG A 54 12.13 11.47 -4.43
C ARG A 54 11.90 11.64 -2.94
N ASP A 55 11.34 12.79 -2.57
CA ASP A 55 10.82 13.00 -1.23
C ASP A 55 9.82 11.88 -0.88
N ILE A 56 9.95 11.37 0.34
CA ILE A 56 9.10 10.31 0.88
C ILE A 56 8.59 10.72 2.26
N ILE A 57 7.41 10.21 2.59
CA ILE A 57 6.80 10.33 3.91
C ILE A 57 6.44 8.94 4.41
N VAL A 58 6.49 8.77 5.73
CA VAL A 58 5.94 7.60 6.42
C VAL A 58 4.57 7.99 6.95
N LEU A 59 3.56 7.29 6.46
CA LEU A 59 2.18 7.33 6.93
C LEU A 59 2.01 6.29 8.03
N TYR A 60 1.38 6.69 9.12
CA TYR A 60 0.83 5.80 10.13
C TYR A 60 -0.68 5.77 9.97
N GLU A 61 -1.25 4.61 9.66
CA GLU A 61 -2.68 4.38 9.45
C GLU A 61 -3.13 3.14 10.24
N PRO A 62 -3.34 3.28 11.57
CA PRO A 62 -3.78 2.15 12.38
C PRO A 62 -5.21 1.75 11.99
N GLY A 63 -5.36 0.56 11.41
CA GLY A 63 -6.65 -0.09 11.11
C GLY A 63 -7.62 0.74 10.26
N GLN A 64 -7.63 0.50 8.94
CA GLN A 64 -8.54 1.14 7.99
C GLN A 64 -10.02 1.04 8.39
N THR A 65 -10.55 2.08 9.04
CA THR A 65 -11.82 2.80 8.78
C THR A 65 -12.12 3.73 9.95
N GLY A 66 -12.14 5.05 9.70
CA GLY A 66 -12.78 6.03 10.59
C GLY A 66 -12.07 6.42 11.89
N VAL A 67 -10.80 6.04 12.11
CA VAL A 67 -10.11 6.36 13.37
C VAL A 67 -9.23 7.61 13.25
N SER A 68 -9.52 8.58 14.12
CA SER A 68 -8.67 9.75 14.45
C SER A 68 -7.34 9.24 15.04
N GLY A 69 -6.27 9.30 14.25
CA GLY A 69 -4.94 8.83 14.66
C GLY A 69 -3.96 8.69 13.51
N ALA A 70 -4.40 8.86 12.26
CA ALA A 70 -3.51 8.90 11.11
C ALA A 70 -2.54 10.07 11.22
N SER A 71 -1.25 9.81 11.05
CA SER A 71 -0.19 10.82 11.03
C SER A 71 0.75 10.58 9.86
N HIS A 72 1.44 11.64 9.44
CA HIS A 72 2.53 11.53 8.49
C HIS A 72 3.80 12.11 9.10
N HIS A 73 4.93 11.54 8.69
CA HIS A 73 6.25 11.91 9.16
C HIS A 73 7.17 12.05 7.96
N ASP A 74 7.93 13.15 7.91
CA ASP A 74 9.02 13.27 6.95
C ASP A 74 10.02 12.14 7.17
N ALA A 75 10.41 11.54 6.06
CA ALA A 75 11.22 10.34 6.06
C ALA A 75 12.38 10.45 5.07
N MET A 76 13.40 9.64 5.31
CA MET A 76 14.59 9.58 4.46
C MET A 76 14.94 8.12 4.21
N MET A 77 15.20 7.78 2.95
CA MET A 77 15.80 6.50 2.58
C MET A 77 17.29 6.50 2.94
N VAL A 78 17.75 5.41 3.55
CA VAL A 78 19.13 5.26 4.04
C VAL A 78 19.90 4.26 3.18
N LEU A 79 19.27 3.14 2.83
CA LEU A 79 19.94 2.04 2.15
C LEU A 79 18.94 1.25 1.31
N GLU A 80 19.38 0.78 0.15
CA GLU A 80 18.69 -0.23 -0.65
C GLU A 80 19.27 -1.62 -0.34
N ALA A 81 18.42 -2.62 -0.16
CA ALA A 81 18.83 -4.01 -0.02
C ALA A 81 17.94 -4.96 -0.80
N GLY A 82 18.56 -5.85 -1.57
CA GLY A 82 17.86 -6.93 -2.29
C GLY A 82 17.34 -8.05 -1.39
N SER A 83 17.54 -7.98 -0.07
CA SER A 83 17.00 -8.96 0.89
C SER A 83 15.59 -8.61 1.39
N ALA A 84 15.20 -7.34 1.30
CA ALA A 84 13.82 -6.93 1.49
C ALA A 84 13.21 -6.88 0.10
N VAL A 85 12.27 -7.77 -0.23
CA VAL A 85 11.69 -7.81 -1.58
C VAL A 85 10.18 -7.77 -1.55
N ASP A 86 9.60 -7.07 -2.51
CA ASP A 86 8.15 -7.11 -2.75
C ASP A 86 7.74 -8.44 -3.41
N LEU A 87 6.44 -8.63 -3.64
CA LEU A 87 5.90 -9.83 -4.31
C LEU A 87 6.34 -9.97 -5.79
N ARG A 88 6.99 -8.95 -6.36
CA ARG A 88 7.55 -8.94 -7.72
C ARG A 88 9.07 -9.14 -7.73
N GLY A 89 9.69 -9.30 -6.56
CA GLY A 89 11.13 -9.48 -6.41
C GLY A 89 11.92 -8.16 -6.48
N GLU A 90 11.23 -7.02 -6.42
CA GLU A 90 11.88 -5.70 -6.41
C GLU A 90 12.50 -5.45 -5.04
N HIS A 91 13.63 -4.75 -5.02
CA HIS A 91 14.38 -4.49 -3.79
C HIS A 91 13.57 -3.66 -2.79
N GLY A 92 14.09 -3.58 -1.57
CA GLY A 92 13.47 -2.87 -0.46
C GLY A 92 14.44 -1.85 0.10
N TRP A 93 13.88 -0.88 0.82
CA TRP A 93 14.62 0.27 1.32
C TRP A 93 14.49 0.40 2.83
N LEU A 94 15.61 0.67 3.48
CA LEU A 94 15.66 1.06 4.87
C LEU A 94 15.29 2.54 4.95
N VAL A 95 14.23 2.85 5.67
CA VAL A 95 13.71 4.21 5.82
C VAL A 95 13.77 4.62 7.27
N VAL A 96 14.18 5.86 7.50
CA VAL A 96 14.22 6.50 8.82
C VAL A 96 13.26 7.67 8.87
N TRP A 97 12.50 7.80 9.96
CA TRP A 97 11.62 8.95 10.21
C TRP A 97 11.69 9.39 11.67
N SER A 98 11.12 10.57 11.95
CA SER A 98 10.99 11.12 13.30
C SER A 98 9.55 11.08 13.79
N GLU A 99 9.32 10.44 14.93
CA GLU A 99 8.00 10.33 15.55
C GLU A 99 8.15 10.62 17.05
N GLN A 100 7.40 11.61 17.56
CA GLN A 100 7.40 11.99 18.98
C GLN A 100 8.81 12.24 19.54
N GLY A 101 9.68 12.89 18.76
CA GLY A 101 11.07 13.18 19.16
C GLY A 101 12.02 11.99 19.12
N ARG A 102 11.58 10.81 18.67
CA ARG A 102 12.42 9.61 18.52
C ARG A 102 12.66 9.31 17.04
N LYS A 103 13.87 8.89 16.71
CA LYS A 103 14.19 8.34 15.39
C LYS A 103 13.74 6.89 15.34
N ARG A 104 13.04 6.53 14.27
CA ARG A 104 12.59 5.17 13.97
C ARG A 104 13.11 4.75 12.61
N SER A 105 13.25 3.45 12.42
CA SER A 105 13.73 2.87 11.17
C SER A 105 13.06 1.55 10.89
N ALA A 106 12.72 1.29 9.63
CA ALA A 106 12.21 0.00 9.20
C ALA A 106 12.48 -0.25 7.71
N TRP A 107 12.41 -1.52 7.32
CA TRP A 107 12.45 -1.94 5.94
C TRP A 107 11.05 -1.85 5.32
N PHE A 108 11.00 -1.28 4.12
CA PHE A 108 9.82 -1.19 3.29
C PHE A 108 10.11 -1.71 1.89
N ASP A 109 9.13 -2.36 1.29
CA ASP A 109 9.19 -2.87 -0.08
C ASP A 109 8.89 -1.77 -1.14
N ALA A 110 8.91 -2.11 -2.43
CA ALA A 110 8.64 -1.13 -3.50
C ALA A 110 7.20 -0.59 -3.54
N GLU A 111 6.28 -1.21 -2.79
CA GLU A 111 4.91 -0.73 -2.60
C GLU A 111 4.78 0.14 -1.32
N GLY A 112 5.89 0.37 -0.62
CA GLY A 112 5.96 1.14 0.60
C GLY A 112 5.47 0.38 1.82
N LYS A 113 5.32 -0.94 1.77
CA LYS A 113 4.82 -1.74 2.90
C LYS A 113 5.95 -2.36 3.70
N SER A 114 5.74 -2.47 5.00
CA SER A 114 6.61 -3.23 5.89
C SER A 114 5.94 -4.54 6.30
N PRO A 115 6.63 -5.68 6.27
CA PRO A 115 6.08 -6.95 6.77
C PRO A 115 5.92 -6.96 8.29
N ILE A 116 6.63 -6.09 9.01
CA ILE A 116 6.61 -6.01 10.48
C ILE A 116 5.70 -4.88 10.96
N LEU A 117 5.76 -3.73 10.30
CA LEU A 117 4.99 -2.54 10.67
C LEU A 117 3.78 -2.39 9.76
N THR A 118 2.75 -3.21 9.99
CA THR A 118 1.55 -3.26 9.14
C THR A 118 0.73 -1.98 9.12
N ASP A 119 0.82 -1.17 10.19
CA ASP A 119 0.15 0.12 10.31
C ASP A 119 0.96 1.27 9.68
N TYR A 120 2.20 1.00 9.25
CA TYR A 120 3.06 2.01 8.64
C TYR A 120 3.23 1.75 7.16
N ARG A 121 3.25 2.84 6.40
CA ARG A 121 3.47 2.81 4.96
C ARG A 121 4.33 3.97 4.51
N VAL A 122 5.22 3.74 3.55
CA VAL A 122 5.92 4.80 2.84
C VAL A 122 5.12 5.21 1.61
N ALA A 123 5.07 6.50 1.34
CA ALA A 123 4.52 7.05 0.11
C ALA A 123 5.35 8.25 -0.35
N ASN A 124 5.34 8.53 -1.65
CA ASN A 124 5.71 9.87 -2.10
C ASN A 124 4.58 10.85 -1.73
N PRO A 125 4.91 12.03 -1.20
CA PRO A 125 3.90 13.04 -0.90
C PRO A 125 3.20 13.43 -2.21
N ARG A 126 1.87 13.34 -2.23
CA ARG A 126 1.09 13.89 -3.33
C ARG A 126 1.22 15.40 -3.27
N THR A 127 1.51 16.04 -4.40
CA THR A 127 1.46 17.50 -4.51
C THR A 127 0.13 17.96 -3.91
N PRO A 128 0.11 18.83 -2.88
CA PRO A 128 -1.15 19.36 -2.39
C PRO A 128 -1.84 20.01 -3.58
N VAL A 129 -3.08 19.57 -3.86
CA VAL A 129 -3.91 20.17 -4.90
C VAL A 129 -3.95 21.66 -4.58
N ALA A 130 -3.65 22.53 -5.54
CA ALA A 130 -3.43 23.96 -5.33
C ALA A 130 -4.53 24.69 -4.51
N GLY A 131 -5.72 24.11 -4.38
CA GLY A 131 -6.80 24.58 -3.49
C GLY A 131 -6.53 24.44 -1.99
N ALA A 132 -5.83 23.40 -1.52
CA ALA A 132 -5.60 23.16 -0.09
C ALA A 132 -4.58 24.16 0.52
N VAL A 133 -3.65 24.67 -0.29
CA VAL A 133 -2.67 25.68 0.14
C VAL A 133 -3.30 27.07 0.27
N ALA A 134 -4.38 27.35 -0.47
CA ALA A 134 -5.07 28.63 -0.41
C ALA A 134 -5.91 28.76 0.87
N GLU A 135 -6.47 27.67 1.38
CA GLU A 135 -7.28 27.64 2.60
C GLU A 135 -6.40 27.80 3.86
N LEU A 136 -5.25 27.12 3.90
CA LEU A 136 -4.29 27.26 5.01
C LEU A 136 -3.69 28.67 5.14
N LYS A 137 -3.52 29.40 4.03
CA LYS A 137 -3.05 30.80 4.08
C LYS A 137 -4.10 31.78 4.57
N ARG A 138 -5.39 31.41 4.54
CA ARG A 138 -6.49 32.26 5.01
C ARG A 138 -6.72 32.15 6.51
N GLU A 139 -6.40 31.02 7.12
CA GLU A 139 -6.54 30.84 8.58
C GLU A 139 -5.39 31.47 9.39
N VAL A 140 -4.28 31.81 8.74
CA VAL A 140 -3.08 32.39 9.38
C VAL A 140 -2.97 33.91 9.15
N ALA A 141 -3.90 34.51 8.41
CA ALA A 141 -3.95 35.95 8.12
C ALA A 141 -5.12 36.62 8.86
#